data_AF-A0A928XNW2-F1
#
_entry.id   AF-A0A928XNW2-F1
#
_cell.length_a   1.000
_cell.length_b   1.000
_cell.length_c   1.000
_cell.angle_alpha   90.00
_cell.angle_beta   90.00
_cell.angle_gamma   90.00
#
_symmetry.space_group_name_H-M   'P 1'
#
loop_
_entity.id
_entity.type
_entity.pdbx_description
1 polymer ?
#
loop_
_entity_poly.entity_id
_entity_poly.type
_entity_poly.pdbx_seq_one_letter_code
_entity_poly.pdbx_strand_id
1 'polypeptide(L)'
;MGLRASGRGLAAAAVAVAVAVACDSDDSSAGGGAGGAGGGDAAVEAGWGTSACGTCVASSCSSERTTCMSEPTCATYLSCLDACPADASGNLDSTCVSACPAPADSAAAKAKDAFEACRQFGPGASCAGCGASDAGSGNPFEGQVCAPSTDPNPCHQCYDEHCCDADQGCYGSAECMKYVDCIGPCGGAPACLAQCAIDFRDGAEEFLWSITCDTVYCPNCPSPDPCAECEVTKCQSTYIACTADVDCFLFKACQYGCKIGDTACTSACEASVPAAAVAKANAYTFCRQYYCGPEC
;
A
#
# COMPACT_ATOMS: atom_id res chain seq x y z
N MET A 1 2.53 -20.21 -15.15
CA MET A 1 1.13 -19.81 -15.31
C MET A 1 0.72 -20.05 -16.76
N GLY A 2 -0.12 -21.06 -17.00
CA GLY A 2 -0.51 -21.43 -18.36
C GLY A 2 -1.63 -20.52 -18.85
N LEU A 3 -1.28 -19.47 -19.59
CA LEU A 3 -2.23 -18.63 -20.34
C LEU A 3 -3.00 -19.52 -21.32
N ARG A 4 -4.26 -19.82 -21.00
CA ARG A 4 -5.17 -20.47 -21.94
C ARG A 4 -5.80 -19.40 -22.82
N ALA A 5 -5.40 -19.39 -24.09
CA ALA A 5 -6.14 -18.78 -25.18
C ALA A 5 -7.52 -19.45 -25.29
N SER A 6 -8.51 -18.93 -24.55
CA SER A 6 -9.91 -19.32 -24.69
C SER A 6 -10.51 -18.47 -25.80
N GLY A 7 -10.66 -19.05 -26.99
CA GLY A 7 -11.36 -18.42 -28.10
C GLY A 7 -12.79 -18.04 -27.70
N ARG A 8 -13.07 -16.74 -27.58
CA ARG A 8 -14.41 -16.21 -27.38
C ARG A 8 -14.97 -15.75 -28.72
N GLY A 9 -15.99 -16.47 -29.19
CA GLY A 9 -16.85 -16.02 -30.28
C GLY A 9 -17.60 -14.75 -29.86
N LEU A 10 -17.59 -13.77 -30.77
CA LEU A 10 -18.38 -12.55 -30.68
C LEU A 10 -19.87 -12.89 -30.73
N ALA A 11 -20.57 -12.68 -29.63
CA ALA A 11 -22.03 -12.52 -29.61
C ALA A 11 -22.35 -11.20 -28.91
N ALA A 12 -22.67 -10.19 -29.73
CA ALA A 12 -23.16 -8.90 -29.30
C ALA A 12 -24.58 -9.04 -28.73
N ALA A 13 -24.81 -8.52 -27.52
CA ALA A 13 -26.15 -8.24 -27.02
C ALA A 13 -26.12 -6.88 -26.31
N ALA A 14 -26.66 -5.88 -26.98
CA ALA A 14 -26.95 -4.58 -26.42
C ALA A 14 -28.19 -4.68 -25.52
N VAL A 15 -28.07 -4.28 -24.26
CA VAL A 15 -29.21 -4.01 -23.38
C VAL A 15 -29.01 -2.62 -22.80
N ALA A 16 -29.79 -1.67 -23.32
CA ALA A 16 -29.96 -0.34 -22.76
C ALA A 16 -31.02 -0.42 -21.67
N VAL A 17 -30.66 -0.06 -20.44
CA VAL A 17 -31.62 0.22 -19.36
C VAL A 17 -31.34 1.62 -18.85
N ALA A 18 -32.20 2.55 -19.25
CA ALA A 18 -32.32 3.86 -18.65
C ALA A 18 -33.27 3.76 -17.45
N VAL A 19 -32.77 4.07 -16.25
CA VAL A 19 -33.64 4.38 -15.11
C VAL A 19 -33.25 5.76 -14.60
N ALA A 20 -34.11 6.72 -14.91
CA ALA A 20 -34.16 8.00 -14.23
C ALA A 20 -34.89 7.78 -12.89
N VAL A 21 -34.26 8.17 -11.77
CA VAL A 21 -34.98 8.40 -10.52
C VAL A 21 -34.74 9.84 -10.11
N ALA A 22 -35.87 10.52 -9.90
CA ALA A 22 -36.01 11.95 -9.68
C ALA A 22 -35.60 12.37 -8.27
N CYS A 23 -35.26 13.65 -8.16
CA CYS A 23 -35.13 14.42 -6.93
C CYS A 23 -36.41 14.34 -6.09
N ASP A 24 -36.25 14.30 -4.77
CA ASP A 24 -37.24 14.86 -3.86
C ASP A 24 -36.51 15.73 -2.83
N SER A 25 -37.02 16.95 -2.68
CA SER A 25 -36.48 18.02 -1.85
C SER A 25 -37.49 18.26 -0.74
N ASP A 26 -37.13 17.90 0.50
CA ASP A 26 -37.91 18.29 1.67
C ASP A 26 -37.14 19.30 2.51
N ASP A 27 -37.59 20.54 2.35
CA ASP A 27 -37.40 21.69 3.22
C ASP A 27 -38.36 21.56 4.42
N SER A 28 -37.87 21.62 5.67
CA SER A 28 -38.72 21.96 6.82
C SER A 28 -37.94 22.39 8.08
N SER A 29 -37.98 23.71 8.28
CA SER A 29 -38.42 24.39 9.51
C SER A 29 -37.55 24.35 10.78
N ALA A 30 -36.86 25.48 10.98
CA ALA A 30 -37.00 26.38 12.13
C ALA A 30 -37.30 25.77 13.51
N GLY A 31 -36.25 25.74 14.35
CA GLY A 31 -36.35 25.65 15.80
C GLY A 31 -35.39 26.64 16.45
N GLY A 32 -35.90 27.79 16.87
CA GLY A 32 -35.15 28.77 17.66
C GLY A 32 -34.86 28.24 19.06
N GLY A 33 -33.59 28.34 19.48
CA GLY A 33 -33.15 28.04 20.83
C GLY A 33 -32.02 28.97 21.23
N ALA A 34 -32.39 30.15 21.74
CA ALA A 34 -31.47 31.04 22.43
C ALA A 34 -31.19 30.48 23.84
N GLY A 35 -29.92 30.39 24.22
CA GLY A 35 -29.52 30.31 25.63
C GLY A 35 -28.40 29.33 25.92
N GLY A 36 -27.24 29.85 26.31
CA GLY A 36 -26.21 29.06 26.99
C GLY A 36 -24.78 29.47 26.66
N ALA A 37 -24.37 30.69 27.02
CA ALA A 37 -22.96 31.01 27.18
C ALA A 37 -22.43 30.30 28.43
N GLY A 38 -22.16 28.99 28.29
CA GLY A 38 -21.35 28.24 29.22
C GLY A 38 -19.93 28.23 28.68
N GLY A 39 -19.05 29.06 29.24
CA GLY A 39 -17.61 28.90 29.08
C GLY A 39 -17.18 27.61 29.76
N GLY A 40 -17.39 26.48 29.08
CA GLY A 40 -16.66 25.26 29.40
C GLY A 40 -15.23 25.52 28.96
N ASP A 41 -14.30 25.48 29.91
CA ASP A 41 -12.88 25.37 29.62
C ASP A 41 -12.76 24.28 28.56
N ALA A 42 -12.46 24.67 27.31
CA ALA A 42 -12.28 23.73 26.22
C ALA A 42 -11.22 22.76 26.72
N ALA A 43 -11.63 21.53 27.03
CA ALA A 43 -10.71 20.49 27.45
C ALA A 43 -9.63 20.51 26.39
N VAL A 44 -8.40 20.83 26.80
CA VAL A 44 -7.26 20.83 25.90
C VAL A 44 -7.28 19.45 25.27
N GLU A 45 -7.66 19.39 23.99
CA GLU A 45 -7.79 18.14 23.25
C GLU A 45 -6.45 17.41 23.44
N ALA A 46 -6.51 16.27 24.12
CA ALA A 46 -5.32 15.52 24.47
C ALA A 46 -4.60 15.16 23.17
N GLY A 47 -3.35 15.58 23.01
CA GLY A 47 -2.57 15.27 21.81
C GLY A 47 -2.47 13.76 21.58
N TRP A 48 -2.29 13.35 20.33
CA TRP A 48 -2.24 11.96 19.91
C TRP A 48 -1.29 11.12 20.77
N GLY A 49 -0.13 11.67 21.16
CA GLY A 49 0.85 10.99 22.01
C GLY A 49 0.31 10.55 23.38
N THR A 50 -0.74 11.23 23.87
CA THR A 50 -1.44 10.89 25.13
C THR A 50 -2.73 10.08 24.92
N SER A 51 -3.15 9.89 23.66
CA SER A 51 -4.28 9.02 23.33
C SER A 51 -3.94 7.54 23.57
N ALA A 52 -4.97 6.68 23.57
CA ALA A 52 -4.77 5.23 23.58
C ALA A 52 -3.85 4.76 22.43
N CYS A 53 -3.92 5.47 21.30
CA CYS A 53 -3.20 5.13 20.10
C CYS A 53 -1.76 5.57 20.08
N GLY A 54 -1.47 6.80 20.49
CA GLY A 54 -0.10 7.23 20.72
C GLY A 54 0.60 6.36 21.76
N THR A 55 -0.11 5.96 22.82
CA THR A 55 0.44 5.07 23.86
C THR A 55 0.76 3.67 23.31
N CYS A 56 -0.16 3.07 22.56
CA CYS A 56 0.07 1.76 21.95
C CYS A 56 1.24 1.81 20.96
N VAL A 57 1.25 2.77 20.04
CA VAL A 57 2.33 2.92 19.05
C VAL A 57 3.66 3.20 19.74
N ALA A 58 3.70 4.07 20.74
CA ALA A 58 4.94 4.35 21.48
C ALA A 58 5.51 3.10 22.18
N SER A 59 4.64 2.21 22.67
CA SER A 59 5.05 0.94 23.26
C SER A 59 5.51 -0.06 22.21
N SER A 60 4.71 -0.27 21.16
CA SER A 60 4.96 -1.24 20.09
C SER A 60 6.16 -0.86 19.22
N CYS A 61 6.41 0.43 19.03
CA CYS A 61 7.53 1.00 18.28
C CYS A 61 8.60 1.62 19.18
N SER A 62 8.78 1.07 20.38
CA SER A 62 9.66 1.64 21.41
C SER A 62 11.12 1.73 20.97
N SER A 63 11.60 0.77 20.16
CA SER A 63 12.96 0.77 19.61
C SER A 63 13.16 1.96 18.65
N GLU A 64 12.33 2.05 17.62
CA GLU A 64 12.40 3.09 16.58
C GLU A 64 12.16 4.48 17.18
N ARG A 65 11.21 4.60 18.12
CA ARG A 65 10.95 5.83 18.87
C ARG A 65 12.17 6.25 19.68
N THR A 66 12.84 5.33 20.38
CA THR A 66 14.05 5.63 21.16
C THR A 66 15.19 6.11 20.27
N THR A 67 15.42 5.44 19.13
CA THR A 67 16.41 5.87 18.13
C THR A 67 16.11 7.27 17.64
N CYS A 68 14.86 7.56 17.27
CA CYS A 68 14.46 8.90 16.84
C CYS A 68 14.59 9.96 17.97
N MET A 69 14.26 9.64 19.22
CA MET A 69 14.49 10.57 20.33
C MET A 69 15.96 10.87 20.61
N SER A 70 16.89 9.99 20.20
CA SER A 70 18.33 10.24 20.36
C SER A 70 18.89 11.26 19.36
N GLU A 71 18.16 11.53 18.27
CA GLU A 71 18.52 12.52 17.25
C GLU A 71 17.74 13.84 17.49
N PRO A 72 18.39 14.99 17.70
CA PRO A 72 17.71 16.22 18.15
C PRO A 72 16.57 16.72 17.25
N THR A 73 16.75 16.66 15.94
CA THR A 73 15.76 17.08 14.94
C THR A 73 14.60 16.07 14.84
N CYS A 74 14.88 14.77 15.00
CA CYS A 74 13.85 13.72 15.05
C CYS A 74 13.05 13.75 16.36
N ALA A 75 13.69 14.04 17.50
CA ALA A 75 13.02 14.26 18.78
C ALA A 75 12.05 15.45 18.71
N THR A 76 12.42 16.53 18.00
CA THR A 76 11.54 17.68 17.75
C THR A 76 10.35 17.28 16.90
N TYR A 77 10.57 16.46 15.86
CA TYR A 77 9.50 15.89 15.04
C TYR A 77 8.53 15.02 15.85
N LEU A 78 9.03 14.09 16.68
CA LEU A 78 8.19 13.26 17.55
C LEU A 78 7.37 14.08 18.56
N SER A 79 7.99 15.11 19.15
CA SER A 79 7.27 15.99 20.08
C SER A 79 6.13 16.74 19.40
N CYS A 80 6.32 17.13 18.13
CA CYS A 80 5.26 17.69 17.31
C CYS A 80 4.15 16.67 17.01
N LEU A 81 4.52 15.44 16.62
CA LEU A 81 3.55 14.36 16.39
C LEU A 81 2.73 14.04 17.64
N ASP A 82 3.37 13.93 18.81
CA ASP A 82 2.66 13.64 20.05
C ASP A 82 1.64 14.74 20.41
N ALA A 83 1.89 15.98 19.98
CA ALA A 83 1.01 17.12 20.17
C ALA A 83 -0.08 17.26 19.09
N CYS A 84 0.04 16.57 17.96
CA CYS A 84 -0.97 16.61 16.91
C CYS A 84 -2.29 16.01 17.39
N PRO A 85 -3.45 16.58 17.00
CA PRO A 85 -4.73 15.96 17.29
C PRO A 85 -4.86 14.62 16.58
N ALA A 86 -5.65 13.72 17.17
CA ALA A 86 -6.07 12.52 16.46
C ALA A 86 -7.22 12.85 15.49
N ASP A 87 -7.28 12.21 14.33
CA ASP A 87 -8.41 12.28 13.40
C ASP A 87 -9.57 11.39 13.87
N ALA A 88 -10.66 11.36 13.08
CA ALA A 88 -11.85 10.56 13.39
C ALA A 88 -11.59 9.05 13.48
N SER A 89 -10.49 8.57 12.90
CA SER A 89 -10.07 7.16 12.91
C SER A 89 -9.09 6.86 14.05
N GLY A 90 -8.75 7.85 14.88
CA GLY A 90 -7.75 7.73 15.95
C GLY A 90 -6.30 7.78 15.47
N ASN A 91 -6.06 8.11 14.20
CA ASN A 91 -4.72 8.32 13.65
C ASN A 91 -4.27 9.78 13.89
N LEU A 92 -3.04 10.11 13.54
CA LEU A 92 -2.58 11.49 13.51
C LEU A 92 -3.25 12.28 12.38
N ASP A 93 -3.74 13.48 12.70
CA ASP A 93 -4.23 14.42 11.69
C ASP A 93 -3.15 14.72 10.64
N SER A 94 -3.43 14.39 9.38
CA SER A 94 -2.46 14.48 8.28
C SER A 94 -1.98 15.92 8.03
N THR A 95 -2.85 16.92 8.26
CA THR A 95 -2.48 18.34 8.12
C THR A 95 -1.46 18.72 9.19
N CYS A 96 -1.68 18.32 10.43
CA CYS A 96 -0.74 18.55 11.53
C CYS A 96 0.60 17.83 11.31
N VAL A 97 0.58 16.56 10.88
CA VAL A 97 1.80 15.81 10.53
C VAL A 97 2.63 16.55 9.49
N SER A 98 1.98 17.07 8.44
CA SER A 98 2.67 17.82 7.37
C SER A 98 3.27 19.14 7.82
N ALA A 99 2.75 19.73 8.91
CA ALA A 99 3.27 20.95 9.51
C ALA A 99 4.42 20.69 10.50
N CYS A 100 4.64 19.44 10.92
CA CYS A 100 5.75 19.09 11.81
C CYS A 100 7.10 19.26 11.11
N PRO A 101 8.12 19.82 11.81
CA PRO A 101 9.41 20.09 11.21
C PRO A 101 10.10 18.78 10.81
N ALA A 102 10.33 18.60 9.51
CA ALA A 102 11.07 17.46 8.98
C ALA A 102 12.55 17.55 9.38
N PRO A 103 13.18 16.44 9.82
CA PRO A 103 14.61 16.42 10.09
C PRO A 103 15.45 16.70 8.83
N ALA A 104 16.46 17.56 8.95
CA ALA A 104 17.31 17.95 7.83
C ALA A 104 18.58 17.09 7.68
N ASP A 105 19.05 16.47 8.77
CA ASP A 105 20.23 15.61 8.76
C ASP A 105 19.85 14.15 8.42
N SER A 106 20.77 13.45 7.76
CA SER A 106 20.50 12.11 7.22
C SER A 106 20.28 11.04 8.28
N ALA A 107 20.80 11.23 9.50
CA ALA A 107 20.64 10.26 10.58
C ALA A 107 19.23 10.37 11.18
N ALA A 108 18.82 11.58 11.52
CA ALA A 108 17.48 11.88 12.01
C ALA A 108 16.39 11.58 10.98
N ALA A 109 16.64 11.84 9.68
CA ALA A 109 15.70 11.47 8.62
C ALA A 109 15.46 9.95 8.59
N LYS A 110 16.53 9.14 8.64
CA LYS A 110 16.41 7.67 8.72
C LYS A 110 15.67 7.21 9.98
N ALA A 111 15.95 7.84 11.13
CA ALA A 111 15.28 7.50 12.39
C ALA A 111 13.78 7.85 12.36
N LYS A 112 13.42 8.98 11.74
CA LYS A 112 12.02 9.36 11.50
C LYS A 112 11.34 8.32 10.62
N ASP A 113 11.94 8.00 9.49
CA ASP A 113 11.35 7.08 8.51
C ASP A 113 11.19 5.67 9.11
N ALA A 114 12.13 5.22 9.96
CA ALA A 114 11.99 3.97 10.71
C ALA A 114 10.82 4.01 11.71
N PHE A 115 10.64 5.11 12.45
CA PHE A 115 9.50 5.26 13.36
C PHE A 115 8.16 5.31 12.61
N GLU A 116 8.08 6.06 11.52
CA GLU A 116 6.88 6.12 10.66
C GLU A 116 6.57 4.76 10.05
N ALA A 117 7.58 4.04 9.57
CA ALA A 117 7.41 2.68 9.09
C ALA A 117 6.89 1.75 10.20
N CYS A 118 7.42 1.85 11.43
CA CYS A 118 6.88 1.05 12.52
C CYS A 118 5.42 1.39 12.86
N ARG A 119 5.06 2.69 12.85
CA ARG A 119 3.68 3.14 13.09
C ARG A 119 2.72 2.66 12.00
N GLN A 120 3.10 2.80 10.74
CA GLN A 120 2.22 2.55 9.60
C GLN A 120 2.21 1.08 9.19
N PHE A 121 3.34 0.39 9.34
CA PHE A 121 3.58 -0.91 8.72
C PHE A 121 4.10 -1.98 9.69
N GLY A 122 4.62 -1.57 10.85
CA GLY A 122 5.21 -2.46 11.85
C GLY A 122 4.26 -2.77 13.01
N PRO A 123 4.82 -3.10 14.20
CA PRO A 123 4.04 -3.37 15.40
C PRO A 123 3.05 -2.26 15.80
N GLY A 124 3.31 -1.00 15.43
CA GLY A 124 2.41 0.12 15.67
C GLY A 124 1.12 0.04 14.86
N ALA A 125 1.15 -0.59 13.69
CA ALA A 125 -0.03 -0.76 12.83
C ALA A 125 -1.07 -1.71 13.46
N SER A 126 -0.63 -2.62 14.32
CA SER A 126 -1.52 -3.55 15.04
C SER A 126 -2.27 -2.90 16.22
N CYS A 127 -2.03 -1.61 16.49
CA CYS A 127 -2.75 -0.87 17.52
C CYS A 127 -4.20 -0.62 17.09
N ALA A 128 -5.13 -1.36 17.70
CA ALA A 128 -6.54 -1.31 17.35
C ALA A 128 -7.14 0.11 17.54
N GLY A 129 -7.85 0.60 16.52
CA GLY A 129 -8.52 1.90 16.55
C GLY A 129 -7.58 3.10 16.41
N CYS A 130 -6.35 2.88 15.97
CA CYS A 130 -5.32 3.92 15.86
C CYS A 130 -5.11 4.42 14.45
N GLY A 131 -6.16 4.22 13.65
CA GLY A 131 -6.22 4.43 12.22
C GLY A 131 -4.86 4.25 11.59
N ALA A 132 -4.19 3.11 11.82
CA ALA A 132 -2.98 2.76 11.09
C ALA A 132 -3.32 3.03 9.64
N SER A 133 -2.74 4.09 9.09
CA SER A 133 -3.49 4.92 8.16
C SER A 133 -4.09 4.05 7.07
N ASP A 134 -5.42 3.93 7.08
CA ASP A 134 -6.20 3.92 5.85
C ASP A 134 -6.03 5.29 5.14
N ALA A 135 -4.88 5.97 5.28
CA ALA A 135 -4.49 7.07 4.41
C ALA A 135 -4.32 6.36 3.08
N GLY A 136 -5.44 6.28 2.34
CA GLY A 136 -5.81 5.18 1.47
C GLY A 136 -4.61 4.35 1.13
N SER A 137 -4.57 3.11 1.61
CA SER A 137 -3.50 2.10 1.47
C SER A 137 -2.92 1.96 0.05
N GLY A 138 -3.40 2.76 -0.91
CA GLY A 138 -3.29 2.62 -2.33
C GLY A 138 -4.06 1.41 -2.79
N ASN A 139 -4.46 0.52 -1.85
CA ASN A 139 -4.84 -0.84 -2.07
C ASN A 139 -6.27 -0.83 -2.59
N PRO A 140 -6.47 -0.96 -3.91
CA PRO A 140 -7.79 -0.92 -4.49
C PRO A 140 -8.58 -2.20 -4.15
N PHE A 141 -7.98 -3.15 -3.42
CA PHE A 141 -8.58 -4.43 -3.06
C PHE A 141 -9.33 -4.38 -1.73
N GLU A 142 -9.09 -3.37 -0.89
CA GLU A 142 -9.79 -3.20 0.38
C GLU A 142 -11.24 -2.76 0.13
N GLY A 143 -12.18 -3.67 0.38
CA GLY A 143 -13.62 -3.37 0.28
C GLY A 143 -14.27 -3.70 -1.07
N GLN A 144 -13.55 -4.31 -2.00
CA GLN A 144 -14.18 -4.86 -3.21
C GLN A 144 -15.21 -5.93 -2.85
N VAL A 145 -16.28 -6.02 -3.65
CA VAL A 145 -17.37 -6.98 -3.43
C VAL A 145 -17.44 -7.90 -4.65
N CYS A 146 -16.75 -9.03 -4.54
CA CYS A 146 -16.71 -10.02 -5.61
C CYS A 146 -17.84 -11.05 -5.49
N ALA A 147 -18.26 -11.59 -6.63
CA ALA A 147 -19.21 -12.69 -6.65
C ALA A 147 -18.52 -14.00 -6.23
N PRO A 148 -19.21 -14.93 -5.56
CA PRO A 148 -18.67 -16.26 -5.28
C PRO A 148 -18.25 -16.97 -6.56
N SER A 149 -17.08 -17.62 -6.54
CA SER A 149 -16.55 -18.35 -7.68
C SER A 149 -17.18 -19.73 -7.80
N THR A 150 -17.23 -20.24 -9.03
CA THR A 150 -17.61 -21.63 -9.33
C THR A 150 -16.45 -22.45 -9.88
N ASP A 151 -15.26 -21.86 -10.00
CA ASP A 151 -14.07 -22.58 -10.46
C ASP A 151 -13.70 -23.66 -9.43
N PRO A 152 -13.42 -24.92 -9.81
CA PRO A 152 -13.03 -25.96 -8.85
C PRO A 152 -11.61 -25.79 -8.29
N ASN A 153 -10.78 -24.92 -8.85
CA ASN A 153 -9.42 -24.65 -8.38
C ASN A 153 -9.46 -23.61 -7.24
N PRO A 154 -8.99 -23.94 -6.03
CA PRO A 154 -9.05 -23.03 -4.88
C PRO A 154 -8.30 -21.71 -5.10
N CYS A 155 -7.30 -21.68 -5.98
CA CYS A 155 -6.56 -20.46 -6.29
C CYS A 155 -7.32 -19.53 -7.21
N HIS A 156 -8.01 -20.11 -8.20
CA HIS A 156 -8.91 -19.31 -9.03
C HIS A 156 -10.11 -18.84 -8.20
N GLN A 157 -10.64 -19.68 -7.30
CA GLN A 157 -11.71 -19.25 -6.38
C GLN A 157 -11.26 -18.06 -5.53
N CYS A 158 -10.11 -18.15 -4.89
CA CYS A 158 -9.58 -17.05 -4.08
C CYS A 158 -9.43 -15.78 -4.92
N TYR A 159 -8.79 -15.88 -6.08
CA TYR A 159 -8.57 -14.74 -6.95
C TYR A 159 -9.89 -14.12 -7.47
N ASP A 160 -10.85 -14.93 -7.89
CA ASP A 160 -12.18 -14.48 -8.32
C ASP A 160 -12.96 -13.78 -7.18
N GLU A 161 -12.83 -14.29 -5.95
CA GLU A 161 -13.57 -13.82 -4.76
C GLU A 161 -12.88 -12.67 -4.02
N HIS A 162 -11.59 -12.44 -4.26
CA HIS A 162 -10.78 -11.44 -3.55
C HIS A 162 -10.03 -10.47 -4.46
N CYS A 163 -10.07 -10.61 -5.78
CA CYS A 163 -9.29 -9.78 -6.71
C CYS A 163 -10.08 -9.37 -7.97
N CYS A 164 -11.42 -9.43 -7.94
CA CYS A 164 -12.27 -9.18 -9.10
C CYS A 164 -12.11 -7.77 -9.70
N ASP A 165 -11.89 -6.73 -8.89
CA ASP A 165 -11.72 -5.37 -9.42
C ASP A 165 -10.37 -5.21 -10.12
N ALA A 166 -9.32 -5.85 -9.58
CA ALA A 166 -7.99 -5.90 -10.21
C ALA A 166 -8.02 -6.67 -11.53
N ASP A 167 -8.68 -7.83 -11.52
CA ASP A 167 -8.87 -8.69 -12.68
C ASP A 167 -9.63 -7.94 -13.79
N GLN A 168 -10.77 -7.33 -13.45
CA GLN A 168 -11.55 -6.54 -14.40
C GLN A 168 -10.79 -5.31 -14.91
N GLY A 169 -10.02 -4.65 -14.04
CA GLY A 169 -9.17 -3.54 -14.41
C GLY A 169 -8.18 -3.92 -15.51
N CYS A 170 -7.45 -5.03 -15.33
CA CYS A 170 -6.50 -5.51 -16.33
C CYS A 170 -7.19 -6.11 -17.57
N TYR A 171 -8.04 -7.12 -17.42
CA TYR A 171 -8.63 -7.82 -18.57
C TYR A 171 -9.68 -6.98 -19.32
N GLY A 172 -10.19 -5.92 -18.71
CA GLY A 172 -11.01 -4.89 -19.35
C GLY A 172 -10.21 -3.85 -20.12
N SER A 173 -8.89 -3.78 -19.92
CA SER A 173 -8.00 -2.77 -20.49
C SER A 173 -7.20 -3.29 -21.69
N ALA A 174 -7.24 -2.52 -22.78
CA ALA A 174 -6.43 -2.83 -23.96
C ALA A 174 -4.93 -2.67 -23.70
N GLU A 175 -4.52 -1.77 -22.80
CA GLU A 175 -3.10 -1.59 -22.47
C GLU A 175 -2.57 -2.73 -21.62
N CYS A 176 -3.32 -3.18 -20.60
CA CYS A 176 -2.92 -4.35 -19.82
C CYS A 176 -2.78 -5.59 -20.71
N MET A 177 -3.73 -5.82 -21.64
CA MET A 177 -3.66 -6.97 -22.53
C MET A 177 -2.45 -6.93 -23.47
N LYS A 178 -1.98 -5.75 -23.92
CA LYS A 178 -0.71 -5.65 -24.66
C LYS A 178 0.48 -6.06 -23.79
N TYR A 179 0.50 -5.64 -22.52
CA TYR A 179 1.55 -6.05 -21.59
C TYR A 179 1.51 -7.57 -21.35
N VAL A 180 0.33 -8.15 -21.09
CA VAL A 180 0.12 -9.60 -20.94
C VAL A 180 0.61 -10.38 -22.18
N ASP A 181 0.26 -9.91 -23.38
CA ASP A 181 0.71 -10.50 -24.64
C ASP A 181 2.23 -10.40 -24.81
N CYS A 182 2.84 -9.29 -24.36
CA CYS A 182 4.28 -9.10 -24.39
C CYS A 182 5.01 -10.06 -23.44
N ILE A 183 4.53 -10.23 -22.20
CA ILE A 183 5.21 -11.08 -21.20
C ILE A 183 5.01 -12.58 -21.43
N GLY A 184 3.96 -12.99 -22.15
CA GLY A 184 3.65 -14.39 -22.41
C GLY A 184 4.84 -15.19 -23.00
N PRO A 185 5.50 -14.69 -24.07
CA PRO A 185 6.69 -15.31 -24.66
C PRO A 185 7.96 -15.22 -23.78
N CYS A 186 8.00 -14.36 -22.77
CA CYS A 186 9.23 -14.13 -21.99
C CYS A 186 9.66 -15.35 -21.15
N GLY A 187 8.75 -16.28 -20.84
CA GLY A 187 9.07 -17.47 -20.05
C GLY A 187 9.66 -17.16 -18.66
N GLY A 188 9.37 -15.97 -18.10
CA GLY A 188 9.90 -15.51 -16.83
C GLY A 188 11.29 -14.85 -16.88
N ALA A 189 11.88 -14.65 -18.06
CA ALA A 189 13.19 -13.99 -18.18
C ALA A 189 13.13 -12.52 -17.71
N PRO A 190 13.86 -12.11 -16.65
CA PRO A 190 13.71 -10.79 -16.05
C PRO A 190 13.93 -9.62 -17.01
N ALA A 191 14.93 -9.71 -17.90
CA ALA A 191 15.21 -8.68 -18.88
C ALA A 191 14.07 -8.49 -19.90
N CYS A 192 13.38 -9.58 -20.28
CA CYS A 192 12.23 -9.53 -21.18
C CYS A 192 11.01 -8.91 -20.48
N LEU A 193 10.73 -9.34 -19.24
CA LEU A 193 9.64 -8.77 -18.43
C LEU A 193 9.83 -7.26 -18.20
N ALA A 194 11.05 -6.83 -17.86
CA ALA A 194 11.39 -5.43 -17.68
C ALA A 194 11.21 -4.62 -18.98
N GLN A 195 11.65 -5.17 -20.13
CA GLN A 195 11.45 -4.50 -21.41
C GLN A 195 9.96 -4.36 -21.76
N CYS A 196 9.14 -5.40 -21.53
CA CYS A 196 7.70 -5.31 -21.71
C CYS A 196 7.07 -4.24 -20.82
N ALA A 197 7.52 -4.11 -19.57
CA ALA A 197 7.01 -3.10 -18.65
C ALA A 197 7.44 -1.67 -19.05
N ILE A 198 8.59 -1.51 -19.71
CA ILE A 198 9.00 -0.24 -20.32
C ILE A 198 8.14 0.09 -21.55
N ASP A 199 7.92 -0.90 -22.42
CA ASP A 199 7.19 -0.70 -23.69
C ASP A 199 5.67 -0.49 -23.47
N PHE A 200 5.11 -1.11 -22.42
CA PHE A 200 3.68 -1.10 -22.09
C PHE A 200 3.45 -0.67 -20.64
N ARG A 201 4.00 0.48 -20.25
CA ARG A 201 4.04 0.96 -18.86
C ARG A 201 2.67 1.02 -18.18
N ASP A 202 1.68 1.64 -18.81
CA ASP A 202 0.33 1.78 -18.22
C ASP A 202 -0.32 0.39 -18.03
N GLY A 203 -0.16 -0.49 -19.01
CA GLY A 203 -0.64 -1.87 -18.91
C GLY A 203 0.10 -2.71 -17.85
N ALA A 204 1.39 -2.44 -17.64
CA ALA A 204 2.16 -3.07 -16.59
C ALA A 204 1.67 -2.63 -15.20
N GLU A 205 1.34 -1.35 -15.00
CA GLU A 205 0.80 -0.86 -13.73
C GLU A 205 -0.53 -1.56 -13.37
N GLU A 206 -1.47 -1.67 -14.33
CA GLU A 206 -2.73 -2.39 -14.13
C GLU A 206 -2.51 -3.89 -13.85
N PHE A 207 -1.57 -4.53 -14.57
CA PHE A 207 -1.23 -5.93 -14.32
C PHE A 207 -0.60 -6.15 -12.94
N LEU A 208 0.28 -5.24 -12.53
CA LEU A 208 0.98 -5.31 -11.26
C LEU A 208 0.01 -5.19 -10.07
N TRP A 209 -1.07 -4.43 -10.21
CA TRP A 209 -2.17 -4.46 -9.24
C TRP A 209 -2.80 -5.85 -9.13
N SER A 210 -3.13 -6.49 -10.26
CA SER A 210 -3.64 -7.87 -10.25
C SER A 210 -2.71 -8.86 -9.54
N ILE A 211 -1.40 -8.80 -9.81
CA ILE A 211 -0.41 -9.67 -9.15
C ILE A 211 -0.27 -9.35 -7.66
N THR A 212 -0.34 -8.06 -7.30
CA THR A 212 -0.29 -7.61 -5.92
C THR A 212 -1.49 -8.16 -5.14
N CYS A 213 -2.68 -8.13 -5.72
CA CYS A 213 -3.86 -8.71 -5.10
C CYS A 213 -3.70 -10.21 -4.86
N ASP A 214 -3.32 -10.96 -5.90
CA ASP A 214 -3.12 -12.41 -5.82
C ASP A 214 -2.14 -12.76 -4.70
N THR A 215 -1.01 -12.06 -4.62
CA THR A 215 0.00 -12.35 -3.60
C THR A 215 -0.50 -12.01 -2.19
N VAL A 216 -1.18 -10.89 -2.01
CA VAL A 216 -1.60 -10.40 -0.69
C VAL A 216 -2.81 -11.15 -0.15
N TYR A 217 -3.82 -11.41 -0.99
CA TYR A 217 -5.08 -12.00 -0.54
C TYR A 217 -5.17 -13.50 -0.80
N CYS A 218 -4.34 -14.04 -1.70
CA CYS A 218 -4.27 -15.45 -2.03
C CYS A 218 -2.87 -16.07 -1.81
N PRO A 219 -2.19 -15.83 -0.67
CA PRO A 219 -0.77 -16.22 -0.46
C PRO A 219 -0.53 -17.75 -0.47
N ASN A 220 -1.56 -18.58 -0.33
CA ASN A 220 -1.44 -20.04 -0.30
C ASN A 220 -1.51 -20.69 -1.68
N CYS A 221 -1.42 -19.90 -2.75
CA CYS A 221 -1.65 -20.33 -4.12
C CYS A 221 -0.45 -20.09 -5.04
N PRO A 222 0.08 -21.12 -5.73
CA PRO A 222 -0.31 -22.55 -5.76
C PRO A 222 0.29 -23.40 -4.64
N SER A 223 1.16 -22.86 -3.79
CA SER A 223 1.76 -23.58 -2.67
C SER A 223 2.12 -22.62 -1.55
N PRO A 224 1.95 -23.02 -0.28
CA PRO A 224 2.32 -22.19 0.85
C PRO A 224 3.83 -21.92 0.79
N ASP A 225 4.18 -20.64 0.72
CA ASP A 225 5.54 -20.14 0.84
C ASP A 225 5.65 -19.37 2.17
N PRO A 226 6.40 -19.88 3.17
CA PRO A 226 6.52 -19.21 4.45
C PRO A 226 7.13 -17.81 4.33
N CYS A 227 7.95 -17.56 3.31
CA CYS A 227 8.46 -16.22 3.01
C CYS A 227 7.32 -15.31 2.57
N ALA A 228 6.50 -15.75 1.61
CA ALA A 228 5.35 -14.98 1.12
C ALA A 228 4.33 -14.73 2.23
N GLU A 229 4.02 -15.74 3.06
CA GLU A 229 3.11 -15.58 4.21
C GLU A 229 3.64 -14.54 5.21
N CYS A 230 4.94 -14.56 5.50
CA CYS A 230 5.55 -13.55 6.35
C CYS A 230 5.51 -12.16 5.69
N GLU A 231 5.86 -12.04 4.41
CA GLU A 231 5.85 -10.77 3.70
C GLU A 231 4.45 -10.15 3.66
N VAL A 232 3.42 -10.96 3.40
CA VAL A 232 2.02 -10.51 3.42
C VAL A 232 1.58 -10.13 4.83
N THR A 233 2.08 -10.80 5.87
CA THR A 233 1.65 -10.52 7.25
C THR A 233 2.41 -9.34 7.89
N LYS A 234 3.70 -9.18 7.56
CA LYS A 234 4.63 -8.25 8.23
C LYS A 234 5.04 -7.09 7.34
N CYS A 235 4.98 -7.27 6.03
CA CYS A 235 5.49 -6.33 5.05
C CYS A 235 4.44 -5.90 4.03
N GLN A 236 3.16 -6.26 4.23
CA GLN A 236 2.07 -6.09 3.26
C GLN A 236 2.07 -4.73 2.57
N SER A 237 2.15 -3.67 3.35
CA SER A 237 2.09 -2.29 2.87
C SER A 237 3.30 -1.90 2.03
N THR A 238 4.51 -2.24 2.49
CA THR A 238 5.75 -2.00 1.73
C THR A 238 5.81 -2.87 0.48
N TYR A 239 5.26 -4.09 0.57
CA TYR A 239 5.06 -5.00 -0.56
C TYR A 239 4.14 -4.31 -1.58
N ILE A 240 2.89 -3.99 -1.22
CA ILE A 240 1.91 -3.31 -2.09
C ILE A 240 2.50 -2.04 -2.70
N ALA A 241 3.08 -1.17 -1.88
CA ALA A 241 3.62 0.12 -2.31
C ALA A 241 4.72 -0.04 -3.37
N CYS A 242 5.49 -1.14 -3.33
CA CYS A 242 6.49 -1.44 -4.33
C CYS A 242 5.94 -2.26 -5.50
N THR A 243 5.20 -3.34 -5.26
CA THR A 243 4.78 -4.26 -6.33
C THR A 243 3.76 -3.63 -7.25
N ALA A 244 2.93 -2.71 -6.77
CA ALA A 244 2.00 -1.97 -7.60
C ALA A 244 2.63 -0.78 -8.34
N ASP A 245 3.90 -0.43 -8.06
CA ASP A 245 4.61 0.68 -8.69
C ASP A 245 5.54 0.14 -9.78
N VAL A 246 5.28 0.52 -11.04
CA VAL A 246 6.05 0.02 -12.20
C VAL A 246 7.54 0.39 -12.12
N ASP A 247 7.90 1.55 -11.57
CA ASP A 247 9.31 1.93 -11.41
C ASP A 247 9.98 1.12 -10.30
N CYS A 248 9.26 0.81 -9.21
CA CYS A 248 9.77 -0.07 -8.17
C CYS A 248 9.99 -1.50 -8.69
N PHE A 249 9.05 -2.00 -9.50
CA PHE A 249 9.19 -3.27 -10.22
C PHE A 249 10.42 -3.27 -11.14
N LEU A 250 10.58 -2.25 -11.98
CA LEU A 250 11.72 -2.12 -12.90
C LEU A 250 13.05 -2.02 -12.16
N PHE A 251 13.08 -1.29 -11.04
CA PHE A 251 14.26 -1.20 -10.19
C PHE A 251 14.66 -2.57 -9.62
N LYS A 252 13.70 -3.31 -9.04
CA LYS A 252 13.96 -4.67 -8.53
C LYS A 252 14.41 -5.61 -9.64
N ALA A 253 13.76 -5.58 -10.80
CA ALA A 253 14.14 -6.40 -11.96
C ALA A 253 15.59 -6.11 -12.41
N CYS A 254 15.99 -4.83 -12.42
CA CYS A 254 17.36 -4.43 -12.69
C CYS A 254 18.33 -4.98 -11.64
N GLN A 255 18.02 -4.83 -10.34
CA GLN A 255 18.85 -5.33 -9.25
C GLN A 255 19.03 -6.86 -9.26
N TYR A 256 18.01 -7.63 -9.63
CA TYR A 256 18.14 -9.09 -9.78
C TYR A 256 19.15 -9.50 -10.86
N GLY A 257 19.40 -8.64 -11.86
CA GLY A 257 20.43 -8.85 -12.87
C GLY A 257 21.86 -8.53 -12.38
N CYS A 258 22.00 -7.81 -11.27
CA CYS A 258 23.29 -7.45 -10.71
C CYS A 258 23.95 -8.62 -9.96
N LYS A 259 25.27 -8.72 -10.04
CA LYS A 259 26.03 -9.66 -9.20
C LYS A 259 26.05 -9.15 -7.76
N ILE A 260 26.04 -10.07 -6.80
CA ILE A 260 26.19 -9.73 -5.38
C ILE A 260 27.50 -8.94 -5.19
N GLY A 261 27.38 -7.74 -4.61
CA GLY A 261 28.51 -6.82 -4.37
C GLY A 261 28.90 -5.93 -5.56
N ASP A 262 28.21 -6.02 -6.69
CA ASP A 262 28.43 -5.15 -7.85
C ASP A 262 27.77 -3.78 -7.65
N THR A 263 28.46 -2.90 -6.94
CA THR A 263 27.97 -1.56 -6.60
C THR A 263 27.78 -0.67 -7.83
N ALA A 264 28.56 -0.88 -8.90
CA ALA A 264 28.42 -0.14 -10.14
C ALA A 264 27.10 -0.49 -10.83
N CYS A 265 26.73 -1.77 -10.85
CA CYS A 265 25.45 -2.23 -11.37
C CYS A 265 24.28 -1.68 -10.54
N THR A 266 24.33 -1.80 -9.20
CA THR A 266 23.22 -1.32 -8.35
C THR A 266 23.02 0.19 -8.47
N SER A 267 24.09 0.99 -8.51
CA SER A 267 23.98 2.44 -8.70
C SER A 267 23.45 2.81 -10.10
N ALA A 268 23.76 2.02 -11.13
CA ALA A 268 23.17 2.22 -12.45
C ALA A 268 21.66 1.94 -12.44
N CYS A 269 21.20 0.91 -11.72
CA CYS A 269 19.77 0.65 -11.53
C CYS A 269 19.08 1.80 -10.77
N GLU A 270 19.67 2.30 -9.69
CA GLU A 270 19.12 3.42 -8.91
C GLU A 270 18.97 4.68 -9.76
N ALA A 271 19.93 4.95 -10.66
CA ALA A 271 19.89 6.09 -11.57
C ALA A 271 18.86 5.95 -12.71
N SER A 272 18.38 4.73 -12.97
CA SER A 272 17.44 4.45 -14.07
C SER A 272 15.97 4.68 -13.72
N VAL A 273 15.66 4.88 -12.43
CA VAL A 273 14.29 5.06 -11.91
C VAL A 273 14.21 6.30 -11.01
N PRO A 274 13.01 6.83 -10.72
CA PRO A 274 12.86 7.90 -9.75
C PRO A 274 13.31 7.48 -8.34
N ALA A 275 13.88 8.42 -7.58
CA ALA A 275 14.34 8.18 -6.20
C ALA A 275 13.23 7.66 -5.27
N ALA A 276 11.97 8.03 -5.52
CA ALA A 276 10.82 7.53 -4.78
C ALA A 276 10.62 6.01 -4.94
N ALA A 277 10.86 5.47 -6.14
CA ALA A 277 10.79 4.02 -6.40
C ALA A 277 11.92 3.27 -5.67
N VAL A 278 13.14 3.85 -5.66
CA VAL A 278 14.27 3.32 -4.89
C VAL A 278 13.93 3.26 -3.39
N ALA A 279 13.32 4.31 -2.85
CA ALA A 279 12.89 4.35 -1.45
C ALA A 279 11.86 3.26 -1.12
N LYS A 280 10.84 3.07 -1.97
CA LYS A 280 9.84 1.99 -1.82
C LYS A 280 10.48 0.60 -1.85
N ALA A 281 11.38 0.35 -2.80
CA ALA A 281 12.07 -0.93 -2.92
C ALA A 281 12.97 -1.24 -1.72
N ASN A 282 13.68 -0.23 -1.24
CA ASN A 282 14.52 -0.34 -0.05
C ASN A 282 13.68 -0.59 1.21
N ALA A 283 12.53 0.09 1.35
CA ALA A 283 11.61 -0.14 2.46
C ALA A 283 11.09 -1.60 2.47
N TYR A 284 10.66 -2.10 1.31
CA TYR A 284 10.24 -3.50 1.17
C TYR A 284 11.38 -4.48 1.45
N THR A 285 12.56 -4.25 0.88
CA THR A 285 13.73 -5.11 1.09
C THR A 285 14.15 -5.14 2.56
N PHE A 286 14.15 -4.00 3.22
CA PHE A 286 14.45 -3.90 4.64
C PHE A 286 13.42 -4.67 5.47
N CYS A 287 12.13 -4.48 5.19
CA CYS A 287 11.07 -5.21 5.88
C CYS A 287 11.25 -6.72 5.73
N ARG A 288 11.43 -7.20 4.48
CA ARG A 288 11.65 -8.61 4.18
C ARG A 288 12.86 -9.17 4.92
N GLN A 289 14.01 -8.50 4.88
CA GLN A 289 15.23 -8.99 5.53
C GLN A 289 15.11 -8.99 7.06
N TYR A 290 14.49 -7.95 7.63
CA TYR A 290 14.44 -7.77 9.07
C TYR A 290 13.36 -8.63 9.74
N TYR A 291 12.16 -8.68 9.16
CA TYR A 291 11.02 -9.39 9.76
C TYR A 291 10.81 -10.80 9.21
N CYS A 292 11.26 -11.08 7.99
CA CYS A 292 11.02 -12.35 7.29
C CYS A 292 12.29 -13.08 6.87
N GLY A 293 13.47 -12.62 7.30
CA GLY A 293 14.76 -13.23 6.96
C GLY A 293 14.88 -14.72 7.33
N PRO A 294 14.35 -15.18 8.48
CA PRO A 294 14.33 -16.61 8.82
C PRO A 294 13.50 -17.47 7.86
N GLU A 295 12.50 -16.89 7.21
CA GLU A 295 11.56 -17.57 6.31
C GLU A 295 11.95 -17.52 4.81
N CYS A 296 12.89 -16.65 4.37
CA CYS A 296 13.06 -16.21 2.96
C CYS A 296 14.27 -16.69 2.11
#